data_AF-A0A535GJ56-F1
#
_entry.id   AF-A0A535GJ56-F1
#
_cell.length_a   1.000
_cell.length_b   1.000
_cell.length_c   1.000
_cell.angle_alpha   90.00
_cell.angle_beta   90.00
_cell.angle_gamma   90.00
#
_symmetry.space_group_name_H-M   'P 1'
#
loop_
_entity.id
_entity.type
_entity.pdbx_description
1 polymer ?
#
loop_
_entity_poly.entity_id
_entity_poly.type
_entity_poly.pdbx_seq_one_letter_code
_entity_poly.pdbx_strand_id
1 'polypeptide(L)'
;VRLVVVTLGADGAFGAHRDLRLHLPAPPVEVVDTIGAGDAFGAGLLAWLHDHSLIEPSPSLTEGELRSALSYASRAASLTCARAGADPPWKREMGGEGPG
;
A
#
# COMPACT_ATOMS: atom_id res chain seq x y z
N VAL A 1 -18.21 7.67 0.22
CA VAL A 1 -16.74 7.49 0.26
C VAL A 1 -16.24 7.26 -1.16
N ARG A 2 -15.12 7.88 -1.57
CA ARG A 2 -14.61 7.79 -2.97
C ARG A 2 -13.59 6.67 -3.17
N LEU A 3 -12.75 6.38 -2.18
CA LEU A 3 -11.85 5.23 -2.13
C LEU A 3 -11.91 4.68 -0.70
N VAL A 4 -12.10 3.37 -0.57
CA VAL A 4 -12.02 2.65 0.71
C VAL A 4 -10.85 1.68 0.59
N VAL A 5 -10.02 1.64 1.63
CA VAL A 5 -8.97 0.65 1.80
C VAL A 5 -9.11 0.02 3.17
N VAL A 6 -8.92 -1.30 3.24
CA VAL A 6 -8.95 -2.08 4.48
C VAL A 6 -7.67 -2.90 4.51
N THR A 7 -6.84 -2.69 5.52
CA THR A 7 -5.67 -3.52 5.78
C THR A 7 -6.11 -4.81 6.47
N LEU A 8 -5.52 -5.93 6.06
CA LEU A 8 -5.86 -7.28 6.52
C LEU A 8 -4.63 -8.00 7.09
N GLY A 9 -3.60 -7.24 7.50
CA GLY A 9 -2.35 -7.79 8.02
C GLY A 9 -1.64 -8.66 6.98
N ALA A 10 -1.31 -9.90 7.35
CA ALA A 10 -0.64 -10.86 6.47
C ALA A 10 -1.49 -11.26 5.25
N ASP A 11 -2.82 -11.14 5.33
CA ASP A 11 -3.72 -11.40 4.20
C ASP A 11 -3.70 -10.27 3.16
N GLY A 12 -3.05 -9.14 3.47
CA GLY A 12 -2.83 -8.03 2.55
C GLY A 12 -3.80 -6.89 2.71
N ALA A 13 -4.40 -6.46 1.61
CA ALA A 13 -5.28 -5.30 1.60
C ALA A 13 -6.42 -5.45 0.61
N PHE A 14 -7.59 -4.98 1.04
CA PHE A 14 -8.75 -4.80 0.19
C PHE A 14 -8.91 -3.33 -0.19
N GLY A 15 -9.19 -3.06 -1.47
CA GLY A 15 -9.51 -1.72 -1.97
C GLY A 15 -10.80 -1.70 -2.76
N ALA A 16 -11.58 -0.64 -2.56
CA ALA A 16 -12.85 -0.42 -3.25
C ALA A 16 -12.96 1.01 -3.78
N HIS A 17 -13.23 1.14 -5.08
CA HIS A 17 -13.46 2.41 -5.76
C HIS A 17 -14.57 2.26 -6.81
N ARG A 18 -15.68 2.98 -6.68
CA ARG A 18 -16.86 2.85 -7.57
C ARG A 18 -17.32 1.38 -7.68
N ASP A 19 -17.16 0.76 -8.84
CA ASP A 19 -17.49 -0.65 -9.11
C ASP A 19 -16.29 -1.60 -8.94
N LEU A 20 -15.08 -1.06 -8.78
CA LEU A 20 -13.85 -1.84 -8.59
C LEU A 20 -13.76 -2.36 -7.16
N ARG A 21 -13.45 -3.65 -7.01
CA ARG A 21 -13.19 -4.31 -5.73
C ARG A 21 -11.98 -5.21 -5.93
N LEU A 22 -10.88 -4.93 -5.23
CA LEU A 22 -9.64 -5.69 -5.33
C LEU A 22 -9.22 -6.17 -3.96
N HIS A 23 -8.75 -7.41 -3.90
CA HIS A 23 -8.03 -7.96 -2.75
C HIS A 23 -6.64 -8.37 -3.23
N LEU A 24 -5.59 -7.83 -2.61
CA LEU A 24 -4.21 -8.15 -2.93
C LEU A 24 -3.51 -8.72 -1.70
N PRO A 25 -2.73 -9.81 -1.83
CA PRO A 25 -1.95 -10.34 -0.73
C PRO A 25 -0.84 -9.36 -0.31
N ALA A 26 -0.44 -9.41 0.96
CA ALA A 26 0.75 -8.68 1.43
C ALA A 26 2.02 -9.30 0.81
N PRO A 27 3.02 -8.47 0.42
CA PRO A 27 4.36 -8.99 0.15
C PRO A 27 4.89 -9.74 1.37
N PRO A 28 5.36 -10.99 1.21
CA PRO A 28 5.85 -11.78 2.34
C PRO A 28 7.15 -11.19 2.88
N VAL A 29 7.26 -11.14 4.20
CA VAL A 29 8.45 -10.70 4.94
C VAL A 29 8.62 -11.55 6.20
N GLU A 30 9.84 -11.64 6.70
CA GLU A 30 10.07 -12.08 8.08
C GLU A 30 9.62 -10.97 9.03
N VAL A 31 8.62 -11.23 9.86
CA VAL A 31 8.04 -10.23 10.76
C VAL A 31 8.89 -10.10 12.03
N VAL A 32 9.36 -8.89 12.29
CA VAL A 32 10.11 -8.50 13.49
C VAL A 32 9.21 -7.73 14.47
N ASP A 33 8.44 -6.77 13.96
CA ASP A 33 7.50 -5.93 14.72
C ASP A 33 6.31 -5.56 13.81
N THR A 34 5.24 -4.98 14.35
CA THR A 34 4.10 -4.47 13.57
C THR A 34 3.78 -3.00 13.88
N ILE A 35 4.51 -2.40 14.82
CA ILE A 35 4.34 -1.00 15.21
C ILE A 35 4.54 -0.09 13.98
N GLY A 36 3.56 0.76 13.70
CA GLY A 36 3.62 1.72 12.59
C GLY A 36 3.31 1.16 11.20
N ALA A 37 3.02 -0.14 11.06
CA ALA A 37 2.71 -0.74 9.75
C ALA A 37 1.49 -0.09 9.06
N GLY A 38 0.45 0.25 9.83
CA GLY A 38 -0.73 0.95 9.32
C GLY A 38 -0.42 2.38 8.86
N ASP A 39 0.43 3.09 9.59
CA ASP A 39 0.88 4.44 9.21
C ASP A 39 1.75 4.38 7.94
N ALA A 40 2.65 3.40 7.84
CA ALA A 40 3.45 3.14 6.65
C ALA A 40 2.57 2.79 5.43
N PHE A 41 1.52 1.97 5.62
CA PHE A 41 0.53 1.70 4.58
C PHE A 41 -0.15 3.00 4.11
N GLY A 42 -0.67 3.79 5.04
CA GLY A 42 -1.37 5.04 4.73
C GLY A 42 -0.46 6.04 4.03
N ALA A 43 0.76 6.23 4.53
CA ALA A 43 1.77 7.09 3.92
C ALA A 43 2.17 6.60 2.53
N GLY A 44 2.37 5.30 2.35
CA GLY A 44 2.67 4.69 1.06
C GLY A 44 1.54 4.90 0.04
N LEU A 45 0.29 4.70 0.45
CA LEU A 45 -0.88 4.92 -0.41
C LEU A 45 -0.96 6.38 -0.87
N LEU A 46 -0.84 7.33 0.06
CA LEU A 46 -0.89 8.75 -0.24
C LEU A 46 0.30 9.20 -1.10
N ALA A 47 1.50 8.70 -0.82
CA ALA A 47 2.70 8.99 -1.62
C ALA A 47 2.55 8.50 -3.07
N TRP A 48 2.04 7.28 -3.26
CA TRP A 48 1.79 6.74 -4.60
C TRP A 48 0.76 7.59 -5.35
N LEU A 49 -0.37 7.92 -4.72
CA LEU A 49 -1.40 8.78 -5.33
C LEU A 49 -0.85 10.17 -5.66
N HIS A 50 -0.03 10.76 -4.79
CA HIS A 50 0.62 12.04 -5.02
C HIS A 50 1.54 11.99 -6.24
N ASP A 51 2.43 11.00 -6.31
CA ASP A 51 3.41 10.84 -7.39
C ASP A 51 2.75 10.63 -8.76
N HIS A 52 1.51 10.12 -8.79
CA HIS A 52 0.73 9.90 -10.00
C HIS A 52 -0.30 11.01 -10.27
N SER A 53 -0.26 12.13 -9.51
CA SER A 53 -1.21 13.26 -9.63
C SER A 53 -2.68 12.88 -9.43
N LEU A 54 -2.96 11.93 -8.54
CA LEU A 54 -4.30 11.38 -8.27
C LEU A 54 -4.90 11.87 -6.93
N ILE A 55 -4.26 12.81 -6.23
CA ILE A 55 -4.83 13.48 -5.06
C ILE A 55 -5.71 14.64 -5.53
N GLU A 56 -6.96 14.34 -5.81
CA GLU A 56 -7.95 15.31 -6.26
C GLU A 56 -9.32 15.11 -5.56
N PRO A 57 -10.26 16.06 -5.67
CA PRO A 57 -11.57 15.93 -5.07
C PRO A 57 -12.44 14.82 -5.69
N SER A 58 -12.09 14.24 -6.84
CA SER A 58 -12.89 13.22 -7.51
C SER A 58 -12.06 12.24 -8.34
N PRO A 59 -11.08 11.53 -7.72
CA PRO A 59 -10.18 10.67 -8.46
C PRO A 59 -10.96 9.58 -9.16
N SER A 60 -10.56 9.27 -10.38
CA SER A 60 -11.09 8.18 -11.18
C SER A 60 -10.01 7.13 -11.36
N LEU A 61 -9.86 6.25 -10.38
CA LEU A 61 -8.86 5.19 -10.46
C LEU A 61 -9.34 4.10 -11.42
N THR A 62 -8.48 3.75 -12.37
CA THR A 62 -8.56 2.49 -13.10
C THR A 62 -8.27 1.31 -12.16
N GLU A 63 -8.61 0.09 -12.57
CA GLU A 63 -8.24 -1.11 -11.81
C GLU A 63 -6.72 -1.23 -11.64
N GLY A 64 -5.95 -0.89 -12.69
CA GLY A 64 -4.49 -0.93 -12.67
C GLY A 64 -3.87 0.06 -11.68
N GLU A 65 -4.42 1.27 -11.60
CA GLU A 65 -3.98 2.27 -10.62
C GLU A 65 -4.35 1.87 -9.19
N LEU A 66 -5.57 1.38 -8.96
CA LEU A 66 -5.98 0.87 -7.65
C LEU A 66 -5.07 -0.30 -7.21
N ARG A 67 -4.78 -1.23 -8.11
CA ARG A 67 -3.85 -2.34 -7.85
C ARG A 67 -2.46 -1.84 -7.49
N SER A 68 -1.92 -0.91 -8.27
CA SER A 68 -0.58 -0.36 -8.07
C SER A 68 -0.47 0.40 -6.75
N ALA A 69 -1.48 1.21 -6.43
CA ALA A 69 -1.57 1.95 -5.16
C ALA A 69 -1.60 1.00 -3.95
N LEU A 70 -2.45 -0.04 -3.99
CA LEU A 70 -2.55 -1.05 -2.93
C LEU A 70 -1.25 -1.84 -2.80
N SER A 71 -0.62 -2.24 -3.91
CA SER A 71 0.64 -2.97 -3.91
C SER A 71 1.77 -2.14 -3.29
N TYR A 72 1.85 -0.85 -3.64
CA TYR A 72 2.87 0.05 -3.11
C TYR A 72 2.69 0.29 -1.60
N ALA A 73 1.46 0.55 -1.16
CA ALA A 73 1.11 0.71 0.24
C ALA A 73 1.39 -0.55 1.07
N SER A 74 1.00 -1.73 0.54
CA SER A 74 1.25 -3.01 1.21
C SER A 74 2.73 -3.31 1.34
N ARG A 75 3.54 -2.98 0.31
CA ARG A 75 5.00 -3.11 0.38
C ARG A 75 5.61 -2.23 1.47
N ALA A 76 5.13 -0.99 1.60
CA ALA A 76 5.62 -0.09 2.64
C ALA A 76 5.38 -0.68 4.04
N ALA A 77 4.15 -1.16 4.28
CA ALA A 77 3.77 -1.82 5.52
C ALA A 77 4.59 -3.09 5.79
N SER A 78 4.75 -3.97 4.80
CA SER A 78 5.57 -5.18 4.95
C SER A 78 7.02 -4.86 5.30
N LEU A 79 7.63 -3.86 4.66
CA LEU A 79 9.01 -3.47 4.96
C LEU A 79 9.15 -2.87 6.37
N THR A 80 8.13 -2.14 6.85
CA THR A 80 8.09 -1.69 8.25
C THR A 80 7.99 -2.86 9.21
N CYS A 81 7.17 -3.87 8.90
CA CYS A 81 7.05 -5.05 9.75
C CYS A 81 8.35 -5.87 9.85
N ALA A 82 9.26 -5.73 8.89
CA ALA A 82 10.55 -6.41 8.88
C ALA A 82 11.63 -5.72 9.75
N ARG A 83 11.26 -4.67 10.50
CA ARG A 83 12.18 -3.85 11.31
C ARG A 83 11.59 -3.64 12.71
N ALA A 84 12.44 -3.31 13.67
CA ALA A 84 12.00 -3.04 15.03
C ALA A 84 11.41 -1.61 15.15
N GLY A 85 10.23 -1.48 15.76
CA GLY A 85 9.53 -0.21 15.93
C GLY A 85 8.94 0.37 14.63
N ALA A 86 8.44 1.61 14.72
CA ALA A 86 7.91 2.35 13.57
C ALA A 86 9.05 2.89 12.68
N ASP A 87 9.64 2.02 11.86
CA ASP A 87 10.70 2.36 10.90
C ASP A 87 10.23 2.15 9.44
N PRO A 88 9.54 3.15 8.84
CA PRO A 88 9.06 3.07 7.46
C PRO A 88 10.19 3.13 6.42
N PRO A 89 10.04 2.46 5.27
CA PRO A 89 11.07 2.45 4.23
C PRO A 89 11.23 3.81 3.55
N TRP A 90 12.46 4.12 3.14
CA TRP A 90 12.77 5.20 2.22
C TRP A 90 12.30 4.87 0.81
N LYS A 91 12.01 5.89 -0.02
CA LYS A 91 11.59 5.71 -1.42
C LYS A 91 12.55 4.84 -2.25
N ARG A 92 13.87 4.91 -1.98
CA ARG A 92 14.89 4.08 -2.63
C ARG A 92 14.79 2.58 -2.30
N GLU A 93 14.20 2.24 -1.17
CA GLU A 93 13.99 0.85 -0.72
C GLU A 93 12.68 0.26 -1.27
N MET A 94 11.83 1.13 -1.82
CA MET A 94 10.58 0.73 -2.49
C MET A 94 10.83 0.14 -3.88
N GLY A 95 12.03 0.30 -4.44
CA GLY A 95 12.44 -0.32 -5.70
C GLY A 95 12.95 -1.74 -5.49
N GLY A 96 12.16 -2.73 -5.90
CA GLY A 96 12.61 -4.12 -6.07
C GLY A 96 11.78 -4.75 -7.18
N GLU A 97 12.47 -5.44 -8.10
CA GLU A 97 11.89 -6.14 -9.25
C GLU A 97 10.65 -6.95 -8.83
N GLY A 98 9.50 -6.64 -9.44
CA GLY A 98 8.40 -7.60 -9.51
C GLY A 98 8.75 -8.71 -10.50
N PRO A 99 8.20 -9.92 -10.36
CA PRO A 99 8.42 -10.97 -11.36
C PRO A 99 7.86 -10.49 -12.70
N GLY A 100 8.64 -10.68 -13.77
CA GLY A 100 8.21 -10.51 -15.15
C GLY A 100 7.21 -11.57 -15.60
#